data_AF-A0A6L9ZNG7-F1
#
_entry.id   AF-A0A6L9ZNG7-F1
#
_cell.length_a   1.000
_cell.length_b   1.000
_cell.length_c   1.000
_cell.angle_alpha   90.00
_cell.angle_beta   90.00
_cell.angle_gamma   90.00
#
_symmetry.space_group_name_H-M   'P 1'
#
loop_
_entity.id
_entity.type
_entity.pdbx_description
1 polymer ?
#
loop_
_entity_poly.entity_id
_entity_poly.type
_entity_poly.pdbx_seq_one_letter_code
_entity_poly.pdbx_strand_id
1 'polypeptide(L)'
;MNELDCGDLSIKFVDKFELAWWDKGSGGKYDGAYYKPIVPQGYYALGYYGQSNYNSPAGAVVVVKDLKSGALARPKGYELIWKDKGSGADMDGAFWRPIPPSSNYVALGLVVTRNYNEPSVNEVMCVRQDLVVRGEPGDQVWIDKGTGADADFGSWEINSPSISGYEEYAYIAAGTFYGVASHNRPNANPSLYCLKVKLPFEKRLVNLKQPTLESTQEPAPTTEPQLANSVWIPFLSVKDDLHDLVWRVNNSPFYRLDREEFYTRQWHYFNNSEATDSKEVSVKVGVSKTDSEKFSVVTGISITTEASGGGIANVGFSSKVSVTLSLQLGYESSSSFTQMREDTVTDTYNIPGYTAVALWTKTHKFTLRRSDGSIVGNSWEIQTNSTVKDQFTDGEGEINPITTNITLQADNGQYVCAEDGGGRELLANRDRIGPWETFGMIKLGDNKIALRADNGQYVCAEGGGGGEVVANRDRIGSWETFNLITLEDGKFALQAANGQYVCAEGGGGGEVVANRDRIGSWETFK
;
A
#
# COMPACT_ATOMS: atom_id res chain seq x y z
N MET A 1 2.71 19.82 -1.00
CA MET A 1 1.55 20.02 -1.89
C MET A 1 0.64 21.08 -1.26
N ASN A 2 0.40 22.21 -1.93
CA ASN A 2 -0.27 23.38 -1.33
C ASN A 2 -1.71 23.61 -1.82
N GLU A 3 -2.14 22.86 -2.82
CA GLU A 3 -3.51 22.79 -3.32
C GLU A 3 -3.81 21.34 -3.70
N LEU A 4 -5.09 20.98 -3.74
CA LEU A 4 -5.53 19.63 -4.08
C LEU A 4 -6.53 19.69 -5.24
N ASP A 5 -6.17 19.06 -6.34
CA ASP A 5 -7.06 18.85 -7.48
C ASP A 5 -8.08 17.75 -7.14
N CYS A 6 -9.36 18.13 -7.14
CA CYS A 6 -10.49 17.27 -6.82
C CYS A 6 -11.38 16.99 -8.05
N GLY A 7 -10.83 17.15 -9.26
CA GLY A 7 -11.49 16.94 -10.55
C GLY A 7 -12.13 18.21 -11.11
N ASP A 8 -13.21 18.69 -10.50
CA ASP A 8 -13.94 19.89 -10.96
C ASP A 8 -13.49 21.16 -10.23
N LEU A 9 -12.91 20.98 -9.03
CA LEU A 9 -12.43 22.06 -8.17
C LEU A 9 -11.00 21.76 -7.74
N SER A 10 -10.20 22.81 -7.61
CA SER A 10 -9.02 22.78 -6.74
C SER A 10 -9.40 23.38 -5.39
N ILE A 11 -8.96 22.75 -4.30
CA ILE A 11 -9.17 23.24 -2.94
C ILE A 11 -7.84 23.65 -2.31
N LYS A 12 -7.91 24.70 -1.48
CA LYS A 12 -6.79 25.20 -0.67
C LYS A 12 -7.32 25.67 0.68
N PHE A 13 -6.49 25.58 1.71
CA PHE A 13 -6.80 26.10 3.04
C PHE A 13 -6.14 27.45 3.28
N VAL A 14 -6.85 28.33 3.99
CA VAL A 14 -6.31 29.62 4.44
C VAL A 14 -6.60 29.84 5.93
N ASP A 15 -5.62 30.37 6.63
CA ASP A 15 -5.61 30.66 8.07
C ASP A 15 -5.41 32.17 8.37
N LYS A 16 -5.38 33.01 7.32
CA LYS A 16 -5.22 34.45 7.42
C LYS A 16 -6.54 35.15 7.15
N PHE A 17 -6.90 36.09 8.00
CA PHE A 17 -8.20 36.74 7.96
C PHE A 17 -8.13 38.23 8.31
N GLU A 18 -9.14 38.97 7.88
CA GLU A 18 -9.41 40.36 8.25
C GLU A 18 -10.69 40.42 9.09
N LEU A 19 -10.67 41.14 10.22
CA LEU A 19 -11.86 41.28 11.08
C LEU A 19 -13.02 41.91 10.28
N ALA A 20 -14.16 41.24 10.20
CA ALA A 20 -15.35 41.76 9.56
C ALA A 20 -16.28 42.40 10.60
N TRP A 21 -16.51 41.74 11.73
CA TRP A 21 -17.35 42.25 12.82
C TRP A 21 -17.06 41.48 14.12
N TRP A 22 -17.33 42.11 15.25
CA TRP A 22 -17.40 41.44 16.56
C TRP A 22 -18.49 42.09 17.43
N ASP A 23 -18.87 41.44 18.51
CA ASP A 23 -19.91 41.93 19.41
C ASP A 23 -19.40 42.67 20.65
N LYS A 24 -18.10 43.03 20.71
CA LYS A 24 -17.56 43.86 21.80
C LYS A 24 -18.38 45.13 21.99
N GLY A 25 -18.64 45.50 23.23
CA GLY A 25 -19.46 46.66 23.60
C GLY A 25 -20.96 46.35 23.71
N SER A 26 -21.44 45.22 23.16
CA SER A 26 -22.87 44.91 23.09
C SER A 26 -23.55 44.65 24.43
N GLY A 27 -22.77 44.33 25.48
CA GLY A 27 -23.30 43.85 26.75
C GLY A 27 -23.99 42.48 26.67
N GLY A 28 -23.88 41.80 25.53
CA GLY A 28 -24.40 40.47 25.29
C GLY A 28 -23.77 39.40 26.18
N LYS A 29 -24.45 38.25 26.27
CA LYS A 29 -23.99 37.12 27.10
C LYS A 29 -22.83 36.33 26.47
N TYR A 30 -22.72 36.35 25.15
CA TYR A 30 -21.83 35.49 24.39
C TYR A 30 -20.88 36.35 23.58
N ASP A 31 -19.61 35.94 23.47
CA ASP A 31 -18.63 36.63 22.62
C ASP A 31 -18.61 36.02 21.22
N GLY A 32 -18.51 36.86 20.20
CA GLY A 32 -18.53 36.47 18.79
C GLY A 32 -17.63 37.39 17.95
N ALA A 33 -16.77 36.78 17.13
CA ALA A 33 -15.96 37.51 16.17
C ALA A 33 -15.96 36.80 14.81
N TYR A 34 -16.05 37.58 13.75
CA TYR A 34 -16.21 37.12 12.38
C TYR A 34 -15.22 37.79 11.45
N TYR A 35 -14.69 37.01 10.53
CA TYR A 35 -13.54 37.42 9.74
C TYR A 35 -13.69 37.04 8.27
N LYS A 36 -13.31 37.98 7.39
CA LYS A 36 -13.16 37.76 5.96
C LYS A 36 -11.85 37.01 5.71
N PRO A 37 -11.84 35.87 5.01
CA PRO A 37 -10.60 35.19 4.65
C PRO A 37 -9.78 36.00 3.64
N ILE A 38 -8.46 35.99 3.81
CA ILE A 38 -7.51 36.55 2.83
C ILE A 38 -7.31 35.50 1.73
N VAL A 39 -7.97 35.70 0.60
CA VAL A 39 -8.03 34.73 -0.50
C VAL A 39 -6.85 34.92 -1.45
N PRO A 40 -6.05 33.86 -1.73
CA PRO A 40 -4.99 33.91 -2.74
C PRO A 40 -5.53 34.18 -4.14
N GLN A 41 -4.72 34.81 -4.99
CA GLN A 41 -5.07 35.08 -6.38
C GLN A 41 -5.51 33.80 -7.11
N GLY A 42 -6.65 33.88 -7.81
CA GLY A 42 -7.21 32.77 -8.59
C GLY A 42 -8.08 31.80 -7.79
N TYR A 43 -8.25 32.02 -6.48
CA TYR A 43 -9.21 31.29 -5.65
C TYR A 43 -10.36 32.20 -5.23
N TYR A 44 -11.41 31.58 -4.70
CA TYR A 44 -12.62 32.22 -4.24
C TYR A 44 -13.02 31.69 -2.86
N ALA A 45 -13.54 32.59 -2.02
CA ALA A 45 -14.12 32.22 -0.73
C ALA A 45 -15.52 31.60 -0.92
N LEU A 46 -15.89 30.74 0.02
CA LEU A 46 -17.21 30.09 0.10
C LEU A 46 -18.10 30.69 1.21
N GLY A 47 -17.51 31.53 2.05
CA GLY A 47 -18.12 32.14 3.22
C GLY A 47 -17.04 32.72 4.13
N TYR A 48 -17.48 33.40 5.19
CA TYR A 48 -16.59 33.97 6.20
C TYR A 48 -16.34 32.98 7.34
N TYR A 49 -15.31 33.25 8.12
CA TYR A 49 -14.97 32.52 9.34
C TYR A 49 -15.62 33.18 10.55
N GLY A 50 -16.02 32.39 11.55
CA GLY A 50 -16.59 32.87 12.81
C GLY A 50 -16.07 32.06 13.99
N GLN A 51 -15.92 32.71 15.15
CA GLN A 51 -15.48 32.07 16.39
C GLN A 51 -16.17 32.71 17.61
N SER A 52 -16.22 31.97 18.70
CA SER A 52 -16.95 32.31 19.94
C SER A 52 -16.11 33.10 20.97
N ASN A 53 -15.14 33.89 20.51
CA ASN A 53 -14.25 34.70 21.36
C ASN A 53 -13.52 35.77 20.54
N TYR A 54 -12.79 36.67 21.23
CA TYR A 54 -12.05 37.78 20.60
C TYR A 54 -10.55 37.52 20.37
N ASN A 55 -10.08 36.29 20.56
CA ASN A 55 -8.68 35.96 20.33
C ASN A 55 -8.36 36.00 18.82
N SER A 56 -7.08 35.97 18.49
CA SER A 56 -6.64 35.79 17.09
C SER A 56 -7.34 34.58 16.44
N PRO A 57 -7.71 34.67 15.16
CA PRO A 57 -8.32 33.55 14.43
C PRO A 57 -7.52 32.25 14.59
N ALA A 58 -8.19 31.20 15.05
CA ALA A 58 -7.57 29.91 15.36
C ALA A 58 -7.99 28.79 14.40
N GLY A 59 -8.82 29.09 13.40
CA GLY A 59 -9.33 28.15 12.41
C GLY A 59 -8.76 28.35 11.02
N ALA A 60 -9.21 27.51 10.09
CA ALA A 60 -8.93 27.64 8.67
C ALA A 60 -10.22 27.49 7.86
N VAL A 61 -10.29 28.13 6.70
CA VAL A 61 -11.38 27.95 5.75
C VAL A 61 -10.88 27.39 4.42
N VAL A 62 -11.75 26.68 3.72
CA VAL A 62 -11.50 26.20 2.37
C VAL A 62 -11.80 27.33 1.38
N VAL A 63 -10.83 27.62 0.52
CA VAL A 63 -11.01 28.43 -0.68
C VAL A 63 -10.89 27.53 -1.91
N VAL A 64 -11.62 27.87 -2.95
CA VAL A 64 -11.79 27.00 -4.12
C VAL A 64 -11.41 27.72 -5.41
N LYS A 65 -10.96 26.95 -6.39
CA LYS A 65 -10.71 27.41 -7.75
C LYS A 65 -11.43 26.48 -8.72
N ASP A 66 -12.03 27.08 -9.74
CA ASP A 66 -12.68 26.32 -10.81
C ASP A 66 -11.61 25.65 -11.70
N LEU A 67 -11.67 24.32 -11.82
CA LEU A 67 -10.86 23.57 -12.79
C LEU A 67 -11.68 23.18 -14.03
N LYS A 68 -13.00 23.10 -13.90
CA LYS A 68 -13.94 22.84 -14.99
C LYS A 68 -15.09 23.83 -14.96
N SER A 69 -15.05 24.74 -15.93
CA SER A 69 -16.01 25.83 -16.11
C SER A 69 -17.43 25.46 -15.68
N GLY A 70 -17.93 26.17 -14.69
CA GLY A 70 -19.30 26.04 -14.18
C GLY A 70 -19.42 25.26 -12.87
N ALA A 71 -18.30 24.80 -12.29
CA ALA A 71 -18.28 24.27 -10.92
C ALA A 71 -18.63 25.35 -9.88
N LEU A 72 -18.29 26.61 -10.18
CA LEU A 72 -18.57 27.77 -9.34
C LEU A 72 -19.43 28.79 -10.09
N ALA A 73 -20.31 29.49 -9.37
CA ALA A 73 -21.05 30.62 -9.91
C ALA A 73 -21.21 31.73 -8.87
N ARG A 74 -21.26 32.99 -9.33
CA ARG A 74 -21.53 34.12 -8.43
C ARG A 74 -22.97 34.06 -7.93
N PRO A 75 -23.24 34.47 -6.67
CA PRO A 75 -24.60 34.72 -6.23
C PRO A 75 -25.24 35.84 -7.06
N LYS A 76 -26.58 35.85 -7.15
CA LYS A 76 -27.33 36.92 -7.83
C LYS A 76 -27.60 38.15 -6.94
N GLY A 77 -27.25 38.04 -5.67
CA GLY A 77 -27.50 39.02 -4.61
C GLY A 77 -27.43 38.33 -3.26
N TYR A 78 -27.83 39.04 -2.21
CA TYR A 78 -27.80 38.55 -0.84
C TYR A 78 -29.11 38.82 -0.11
N GLU A 79 -29.47 37.89 0.77
CA GLU A 79 -30.57 38.03 1.72
C GLU A 79 -29.99 38.51 3.05
N LEU A 80 -30.52 39.62 3.58
CA LEU A 80 -30.17 40.10 4.92
C LEU A 80 -30.73 39.15 5.97
N ILE A 81 -29.88 38.58 6.81
CA ILE A 81 -30.28 37.71 7.92
C ILE A 81 -30.41 38.50 9.21
N TRP A 82 -29.43 39.35 9.48
CA TRP A 82 -29.38 40.16 10.69
C TRP A 82 -28.45 41.35 10.49
N LYS A 83 -28.69 42.42 11.25
CA LYS A 83 -27.78 43.55 11.41
C LYS A 83 -27.77 43.98 12.86
N ASP A 84 -26.67 44.54 13.31
CA ASP A 84 -26.39 44.80 14.73
C ASP A 84 -27.12 46.00 15.33
N LYS A 85 -28.11 46.54 14.62
CA LYS A 85 -28.85 47.71 15.07
C LYS A 85 -29.52 47.43 16.42
N GLY A 86 -29.26 48.30 17.39
CA GLY A 86 -29.75 48.16 18.77
C GLY A 86 -28.89 47.27 19.66
N SER A 87 -27.90 46.56 19.11
CA SER A 87 -27.06 45.62 19.88
C SER A 87 -26.09 46.29 20.84
N GLY A 88 -25.80 47.58 20.66
CA GLY A 88 -24.80 48.29 21.45
C GLY A 88 -23.34 47.91 21.15
N ALA A 89 -23.08 47.05 20.16
CA ALA A 89 -21.71 46.72 19.77
C ALA A 89 -20.92 47.95 19.29
N ASP A 90 -19.61 47.93 19.50
CA ASP A 90 -18.68 49.01 19.14
C ASP A 90 -18.52 49.17 17.61
N MET A 91 -19.02 48.21 16.82
CA MET A 91 -18.89 48.14 15.37
C MET A 91 -20.22 47.84 14.70
N ASP A 92 -20.58 48.61 13.68
CA ASP A 92 -21.73 48.29 12.83
C ASP A 92 -21.47 47.03 11.99
N GLY A 93 -22.47 46.15 11.91
CA GLY A 93 -22.37 44.84 11.25
C GLY A 93 -23.66 44.38 10.60
N ALA A 94 -23.56 43.72 9.45
CA ALA A 94 -24.67 42.97 8.87
C ALA A 94 -24.25 41.62 8.29
N PHE A 95 -25.14 40.64 8.38
CA PHE A 95 -24.93 39.24 8.03
C PHE A 95 -25.83 38.86 6.87
N TRP A 96 -25.20 38.33 5.82
CA TRP A 96 -25.81 38.18 4.51
C TRP A 96 -25.69 36.76 4.01
N ARG A 97 -26.81 36.18 3.58
CA ARG A 97 -26.84 34.87 2.92
C ARG A 97 -26.74 35.06 1.41
N PRO A 98 -25.73 34.47 0.74
CA PRO A 98 -25.66 34.53 -0.72
C PRO A 98 -26.89 33.83 -1.33
N ILE A 99 -27.55 34.50 -2.28
CA ILE A 99 -28.67 33.92 -3.02
C ILE A 99 -28.09 33.24 -4.27
N PRO A 100 -28.17 31.90 -4.39
CA PRO A 100 -27.63 31.21 -5.56
C PRO A 100 -28.29 31.67 -6.87
N PRO A 101 -27.55 31.65 -8.00
CA PRO A 101 -28.07 32.12 -9.28
C PRO A 101 -29.18 31.23 -9.84
N SER A 102 -29.17 29.94 -9.51
CA SER A 102 -30.22 28.96 -9.87
C SER A 102 -30.23 27.80 -8.87
N SER A 103 -31.20 26.89 -8.99
CA SER A 103 -31.29 25.67 -8.18
C SER A 103 -30.14 24.68 -8.37
N ASN A 104 -29.29 24.88 -9.38
CA ASN A 104 -28.12 24.05 -9.63
C ASN A 104 -26.91 24.44 -8.78
N TYR A 105 -27.03 25.47 -7.94
CA TYR A 105 -25.96 25.99 -7.10
C TYR A 105 -26.44 26.22 -5.67
N VAL A 106 -25.51 26.13 -4.72
CA VAL A 106 -25.75 26.40 -3.30
C VAL A 106 -24.67 27.30 -2.70
N ALA A 107 -25.03 28.03 -1.66
CA ALA A 107 -24.09 28.76 -0.82
C ALA A 107 -23.59 27.87 0.33
N LEU A 108 -22.32 28.02 0.72
CA LEU A 108 -21.69 27.22 1.78
C LEU A 108 -21.38 28.03 3.05
N GLY A 109 -21.74 29.31 3.11
CA GLY A 109 -21.54 30.15 4.27
C GLY A 109 -22.11 31.56 4.10
N LEU A 110 -22.03 32.36 5.16
CA LEU A 110 -22.47 33.75 5.17
C LEU A 110 -21.33 34.73 4.87
N VAL A 111 -21.70 35.95 4.49
CA VAL A 111 -20.82 37.13 4.35
C VAL A 111 -21.18 38.16 5.41
N VAL A 112 -20.18 38.85 5.94
CA VAL A 112 -20.36 39.90 6.95
C VAL A 112 -19.81 41.23 6.43
N THR A 113 -20.58 42.31 6.62
CA THR A 113 -20.20 43.67 6.21
C THR A 113 -20.04 44.57 7.43
N ARG A 114 -19.08 45.52 7.39
CA ARG A 114 -18.85 46.57 8.41
C ARG A 114 -19.84 47.75 8.31
N ASN A 115 -20.99 47.51 7.70
CA ASN A 115 -22.07 48.47 7.45
C ASN A 115 -23.33 47.68 7.06
N TYR A 116 -24.43 48.39 6.81
CA TYR A 116 -25.73 47.79 6.49
C TYR A 116 -26.03 47.65 5.00
N ASN A 117 -25.05 47.89 4.13
CA ASN A 117 -25.23 47.76 2.69
C ASN A 117 -24.99 46.32 2.25
N GLU A 118 -25.73 45.90 1.22
CA GLU A 118 -25.55 44.60 0.59
C GLU A 118 -24.10 44.47 0.07
N PRO A 119 -23.43 43.32 0.30
CA PRO A 119 -22.08 43.10 -0.18
C PRO A 119 -22.02 42.90 -1.70
N SER A 120 -20.81 42.99 -2.26
CA SER A 120 -20.58 42.69 -3.67
C SER A 120 -20.84 41.21 -3.97
N VAL A 121 -21.45 40.89 -5.12
CA VAL A 121 -21.58 39.51 -5.63
C VAL A 121 -20.24 38.82 -5.95
N ASN A 122 -19.12 39.53 -5.80
CA ASN A 122 -17.77 38.98 -5.91
C ASN A 122 -17.19 38.50 -4.58
N GLU A 123 -17.87 38.72 -3.45
CA GLU A 123 -17.32 38.37 -2.12
C GLU A 123 -17.13 36.86 -1.94
N VAL A 124 -18.06 36.06 -2.46
CA VAL A 124 -18.03 34.59 -2.37
C VAL A 124 -18.61 33.94 -3.63
N MET A 125 -18.38 32.64 -3.78
CA MET A 125 -18.96 31.83 -4.85
C MET A 125 -19.97 30.82 -4.30
N CYS A 126 -21.02 30.56 -5.07
CA CYS A 126 -21.88 29.39 -4.91
C CYS A 126 -21.25 28.19 -5.65
N VAL A 127 -21.49 26.99 -5.13
CA VAL A 127 -20.94 25.73 -5.64
C VAL A 127 -22.03 24.91 -6.32
N ARG A 128 -21.69 24.22 -7.41
CA ARG A 128 -22.63 23.35 -8.13
C ARG A 128 -23.17 22.24 -7.22
N GLN A 129 -24.46 21.93 -7.35
CA GLN A 129 -25.23 21.08 -6.43
C GLN A 129 -24.69 19.64 -6.28
N ASP A 130 -24.07 19.08 -7.32
CA ASP A 130 -23.47 17.74 -7.33
C ASP A 130 -22.09 17.68 -6.64
N LEU A 131 -21.44 18.82 -6.42
CA LEU A 131 -20.15 18.96 -5.75
C LEU A 131 -20.29 19.22 -4.25
N VAL A 132 -21.49 19.05 -3.70
CA VAL A 132 -21.78 19.25 -2.29
C VAL A 132 -22.60 18.12 -1.70
N VAL A 133 -22.56 18.02 -0.37
CA VAL A 133 -23.44 17.16 0.43
C VAL A 133 -24.02 17.99 1.58
N ARG A 134 -25.18 17.60 2.10
CA ARG A 134 -25.73 18.25 3.29
C ARG A 134 -24.82 17.99 4.49
N GLY A 135 -24.45 19.06 5.19
CA GLY A 135 -23.72 19.00 6.45
C GLY A 135 -24.64 18.89 7.65
N GLU A 136 -24.01 18.82 8.83
CA GLU A 136 -24.67 18.80 10.13
C GLU A 136 -24.39 20.11 10.88
N PRO A 137 -25.34 20.59 11.70
CA PRO A 137 -25.08 21.76 12.53
C PRO A 137 -23.97 21.46 13.53
N GLY A 138 -22.99 22.34 13.68
CA GLY A 138 -21.90 22.24 14.64
C GLY A 138 -22.16 23.01 15.93
N ASP A 139 -21.06 23.41 16.57
CA ASP A 139 -21.07 24.17 17.82
C ASP A 139 -21.57 25.60 17.59
N GLN A 140 -22.13 26.19 18.64
CA GLN A 140 -22.56 27.59 18.61
C GLN A 140 -21.35 28.50 18.45
N VAL A 141 -21.37 29.33 17.40
CA VAL A 141 -20.40 30.40 17.22
C VAL A 141 -20.81 31.58 18.09
N TRP A 142 -22.03 32.10 17.89
CA TRP A 142 -22.55 33.21 18.67
C TRP A 142 -24.07 33.33 18.52
N ILE A 143 -24.73 33.85 19.56
CA ILE A 143 -26.12 34.29 19.53
C ILE A 143 -26.21 35.67 20.18
N ASP A 144 -27.07 36.55 19.67
CA ASP A 144 -27.17 37.95 20.10
C ASP A 144 -27.99 38.16 21.39
N LYS A 145 -28.25 37.08 22.12
CA LYS A 145 -29.05 37.10 23.34
C LYS A 145 -28.43 38.00 24.40
N GLY A 146 -29.18 39.03 24.78
CA GLY A 146 -28.80 40.01 25.80
C GLY A 146 -28.19 41.31 25.26
N THR A 147 -28.00 41.43 23.95
CA THR A 147 -27.42 42.65 23.32
C THR A 147 -28.42 43.80 23.16
N GLY A 148 -29.74 43.51 23.20
CA GLY A 148 -30.77 44.52 22.93
C GLY A 148 -31.00 44.81 21.44
N ALA A 149 -30.39 44.02 20.55
CA ALA A 149 -30.60 44.11 19.11
C ALA A 149 -32.09 44.04 18.72
N ASP A 150 -32.44 44.74 17.63
CA ASP A 150 -33.82 44.86 17.14
C ASP A 150 -34.40 43.52 16.62
N ALA A 151 -33.56 42.52 16.35
CA ALA A 151 -33.94 41.22 15.81
C ALA A 151 -33.01 40.12 16.34
N ASP A 152 -33.51 38.89 16.49
CA ASP A 152 -32.72 37.76 16.98
C ASP A 152 -31.75 37.22 15.91
N PHE A 153 -30.58 36.78 16.35
CA PHE A 153 -29.62 36.06 15.53
C PHE A 153 -28.91 34.95 16.28
N GLY A 154 -28.67 33.87 15.55
CA GLY A 154 -27.79 32.81 15.98
C GLY A 154 -26.98 32.24 14.84
N SER A 155 -25.76 31.82 15.16
CA SER A 155 -24.83 31.21 14.22
C SER A 155 -24.12 30.00 14.83
N TRP A 156 -23.88 29.01 13.99
CA TRP A 156 -23.20 27.79 14.37
C TRP A 156 -22.25 27.37 13.26
N GLU A 157 -21.27 26.57 13.64
CA GLU A 157 -20.35 25.96 12.70
C GLU A 157 -21.06 24.94 11.81
N ILE A 158 -20.40 24.57 10.70
CA ILE A 158 -20.86 23.48 9.83
C ILE A 158 -19.94 22.28 10.04
N ASN A 159 -20.53 21.10 10.27
CA ASN A 159 -19.84 19.82 10.38
C ASN A 159 -20.10 18.95 9.14
N SER A 160 -19.14 18.10 8.79
CA SER A 160 -19.33 17.10 7.74
C SER A 160 -20.33 16.04 8.20
N PRO A 161 -21.17 15.51 7.28
CA PRO A 161 -22.07 14.42 7.64
C PRO A 161 -21.28 13.14 7.89
N SER A 162 -21.84 12.23 8.67
CA SER A 162 -21.27 10.89 8.83
C SER A 162 -21.31 10.11 7.51
N ILE A 163 -20.26 9.35 7.20
CA ILE A 163 -20.23 8.40 6.07
C ILE A 163 -20.60 7.01 6.59
N SER A 164 -21.46 6.30 5.87
CA SER A 164 -21.72 4.88 6.07
C SER A 164 -21.30 4.08 4.83
N GLY A 165 -20.60 2.96 5.04
CA GLY A 165 -20.19 2.06 3.96
C GLY A 165 -19.03 2.58 3.10
N TYR A 166 -18.98 2.13 1.84
CA TYR A 166 -17.94 2.46 0.87
C TYR A 166 -18.31 3.73 0.13
N GLU A 167 -17.57 4.81 0.36
CA GLU A 167 -17.77 6.10 -0.31
C GLU A 167 -16.52 6.47 -1.13
N GLU A 168 -16.73 6.92 -2.38
CA GLU A 168 -15.65 7.35 -3.27
C GLU A 168 -15.22 8.80 -2.98
N TYR A 169 -16.10 9.56 -2.33
CA TYR A 169 -15.92 10.98 -2.06
C TYR A 169 -15.50 11.25 -0.61
N ALA A 170 -14.71 12.30 -0.42
CA ALA A 170 -14.54 12.94 0.87
C ALA A 170 -15.54 14.08 1.03
N TYR A 171 -16.06 14.25 2.25
CA TYR A 171 -16.93 15.34 2.64
C TYR A 171 -16.18 16.31 3.53
N ILE A 172 -16.00 17.55 3.08
CA ILE A 172 -15.18 18.56 3.75
C ILE A 172 -16.02 19.78 4.10
N ALA A 173 -16.15 20.10 5.39
CA ALA A 173 -16.73 21.36 5.82
C ALA A 173 -15.79 22.51 5.44
N ALA A 174 -16.36 23.59 4.87
CA ALA A 174 -15.56 24.69 4.35
C ALA A 174 -14.90 25.57 5.45
N GLY A 175 -15.10 25.26 6.73
CA GLY A 175 -14.65 26.09 7.87
C GLY A 175 -15.49 27.36 8.07
N THR A 176 -16.58 27.48 7.33
CA THR A 176 -17.54 28.59 7.39
C THR A 176 -18.61 28.33 8.45
N PHE A 177 -19.46 29.33 8.67
CA PHE A 177 -20.61 29.23 9.56
C PHE A 177 -21.91 29.45 8.80
N TYR A 178 -23.01 28.98 9.39
CA TYR A 178 -24.36 29.35 8.97
C TYR A 178 -25.03 30.17 10.06
N GLY A 179 -26.01 31.00 9.66
CA GLY A 179 -26.75 31.86 10.58
C GLY A 179 -28.24 31.86 10.28
N VAL A 180 -29.03 32.09 11.32
CA VAL A 180 -30.50 32.15 11.29
C VAL A 180 -31.00 33.33 12.11
N ALA A 181 -32.16 33.85 11.76
CA ALA A 181 -32.85 34.90 12.51
C ALA A 181 -33.60 34.31 13.72
N SER A 182 -32.87 33.63 14.61
CA SER A 182 -33.36 32.99 15.84
C SER A 182 -32.20 32.58 16.73
N HIS A 183 -32.40 32.53 18.05
CA HIS A 183 -31.44 31.92 19.00
C HIS A 183 -31.43 30.39 18.97
N ASN A 184 -32.39 29.76 18.30
CA ASN A 184 -32.54 28.31 18.30
C ASN A 184 -31.63 27.65 17.26
N ARG A 185 -30.87 26.64 17.70
CA ARG A 185 -30.09 25.79 16.80
C ARG A 185 -31.03 25.03 15.87
N PRO A 186 -30.94 25.18 14.55
CA PRO A 186 -31.79 24.45 13.63
C PRO A 186 -31.39 22.98 13.59
N ASN A 187 -32.39 22.09 13.57
CA ASN A 187 -32.19 20.64 13.45
C ASN A 187 -31.88 20.21 12.00
N ALA A 188 -32.25 21.04 11.01
CA ALA A 188 -31.92 20.90 9.59
C ALA A 188 -32.05 22.29 8.94
N ASN A 189 -31.22 22.61 7.94
CA ASN A 189 -31.27 23.93 7.29
C ASN A 189 -30.93 23.85 5.79
N PRO A 190 -31.60 24.65 4.93
CA PRO A 190 -31.34 24.71 3.48
C PRO A 190 -29.96 25.23 3.06
N SER A 191 -29.07 25.68 3.96
CA SER A 191 -27.72 26.19 3.63
C SER A 191 -26.56 25.47 4.34
N LEU A 192 -26.82 24.32 4.98
CA LEU A 192 -25.79 23.48 5.59
C LEU A 192 -25.18 22.56 4.52
N TYR A 193 -24.13 23.02 3.84
CA TYR A 193 -23.44 22.22 2.83
C TYR A 193 -21.95 22.06 3.13
N CYS A 194 -21.45 20.87 2.83
CA CYS A 194 -20.03 20.54 2.80
C CYS A 194 -19.64 20.23 1.36
N LEU A 195 -18.36 20.43 1.03
CA LEU A 195 -17.81 20.04 -0.27
C LEU A 195 -17.79 18.51 -0.37
N LYS A 196 -18.23 17.99 -1.52
CA LYS A 196 -18.13 16.59 -1.93
C LYS A 196 -17.07 16.48 -3.01
N VAL A 197 -15.92 15.91 -2.65
CA VAL A 197 -14.71 15.93 -3.51
C VAL A 197 -14.14 14.54 -3.71
N LYS A 198 -13.58 14.29 -4.91
CA LYS A 198 -12.77 13.10 -5.16
C LYS A 198 -11.34 13.40 -4.74
N LEU A 199 -10.80 12.58 -3.85
CA LEU A 199 -9.41 12.71 -3.44
C LEU A 199 -8.49 12.14 -4.53
N PRO A 200 -7.42 12.85 -4.92
CA PRO A 200 -6.50 12.33 -5.92
C PRO A 200 -5.69 11.17 -5.33
N PHE A 201 -5.61 10.11 -6.11
CA PHE A 201 -4.89 8.89 -5.75
C PHE A 201 -4.13 8.34 -6.95
N GLU A 202 -3.08 7.59 -6.65
CA GLU A 202 -2.24 6.92 -7.62
C GLU A 202 -2.29 5.42 -7.35
N LYS A 203 -2.66 4.62 -8.36
CA LYS A 203 -2.55 3.16 -8.35
C LYS A 203 -1.36 2.76 -9.20
N ARG A 204 -0.44 1.97 -8.64
CA ARG A 204 0.72 1.41 -9.32
C ARG A 204 0.50 -0.07 -9.59
N LEU A 205 1.01 -0.55 -10.71
CA LEU A 205 1.03 -1.98 -10.97
C LEU A 205 2.09 -2.62 -10.07
N VAL A 206 1.65 -3.52 -9.20
CA VAL A 206 2.53 -4.27 -8.32
C VAL A 206 2.77 -5.64 -8.92
N ASN A 207 4.04 -6.02 -9.09
CA ASN A 207 4.43 -7.36 -9.51
C ASN A 207 5.19 -8.05 -8.36
N LEU A 208 4.43 -8.47 -7.34
CA LEU A 208 4.99 -9.22 -6.23
C LEU A 208 5.35 -10.63 -6.69
N LYS A 209 6.65 -10.89 -6.82
CA LYS A 209 7.14 -12.26 -6.97
C LYS A 209 6.93 -13.01 -5.66
N GLN A 210 6.34 -14.20 -5.74
CA GLN A 210 6.23 -15.07 -4.58
C GLN A 210 7.65 -15.47 -4.11
N PRO A 211 7.96 -15.38 -2.81
CA PRO A 211 9.24 -15.82 -2.29
C PRO A 211 9.38 -17.33 -2.43
N THR A 212 10.60 -17.79 -2.69
CA THR A 212 10.97 -19.21 -2.78
C THR A 212 12.17 -19.49 -1.89
N LEU A 213 12.33 -20.73 -1.45
CA LEU A 213 13.54 -21.21 -0.79
C LEU A 213 14.56 -21.66 -1.84
N GLU A 214 15.74 -21.05 -1.81
CA GLU A 214 16.87 -21.41 -2.69
C GLU A 214 17.90 -22.31 -2.00
N SER A 215 17.79 -22.48 -0.67
CA SER A 215 18.65 -23.33 0.13
C SER A 215 17.98 -23.71 1.45
N THR A 216 18.68 -24.47 2.30
CA THR A 216 18.25 -24.79 3.66
C THR A 216 18.34 -23.60 4.64
N GLN A 217 19.03 -22.52 4.23
CA GLN A 217 19.23 -21.34 5.08
C GLN A 217 17.94 -20.55 5.27
N GLU A 218 17.87 -19.86 6.41
CA GLU A 218 16.76 -18.98 6.75
C GLU A 218 16.71 -17.79 5.76
N PRO A 219 15.59 -17.59 5.03
CA PRO A 219 15.50 -16.51 4.05
C PRO A 219 15.32 -15.15 4.75
N ALA A 220 15.52 -14.07 4.00
CA ALA A 220 15.33 -12.70 4.48
C ALA A 220 13.94 -12.53 5.14
N PRO A 221 13.84 -11.71 6.22
CA PRO A 221 12.59 -11.53 6.95
C PRO A 221 11.47 -10.92 6.10
N THR A 222 11.82 -10.14 5.07
CA THR A 222 10.86 -9.54 4.15
C THR A 222 11.37 -9.58 2.71
N THR A 223 10.47 -9.63 1.74
CA THR A 223 10.79 -9.25 0.35
C THR A 223 10.81 -7.72 0.21
N GLU A 224 11.33 -7.23 -0.91
CA GLU A 224 11.37 -5.78 -1.21
C GLU A 224 9.95 -5.17 -1.26
N PRO A 225 9.66 -4.13 -0.44
CA PRO A 225 8.41 -3.40 -0.49
C PRO A 225 8.15 -2.74 -1.84
N GLN A 226 6.94 -2.94 -2.38
CA GLN A 226 6.48 -2.27 -3.59
C GLN A 226 5.32 -1.33 -3.25
N LEU A 227 5.47 -0.05 -3.57
CA LEU A 227 4.41 0.95 -3.41
C LEU A 227 3.24 0.63 -4.36
N ALA A 228 2.09 0.28 -3.79
CA ALA A 228 0.91 -0.12 -4.53
C ALA A 228 -0.04 1.05 -4.78
N ASN A 229 -0.32 1.83 -3.74
CA ASN A 229 -1.29 2.92 -3.79
C ASN A 229 -0.82 4.12 -2.98
N SER A 230 -1.20 5.32 -3.41
CA SER A 230 -1.03 6.56 -2.65
C SER A 230 -2.30 7.39 -2.75
N VAL A 231 -2.77 7.99 -1.65
CA VAL A 231 -3.90 8.92 -1.65
C VAL A 231 -3.56 10.19 -0.90
N TRP A 232 -3.96 11.34 -1.44
CA TRP A 232 -3.82 12.63 -0.77
C TRP A 232 -5.07 12.97 0.04
N ILE A 233 -4.88 13.34 1.30
CA ILE A 233 -5.94 13.64 2.26
C ILE A 233 -5.73 15.03 2.90
N PRO A 234 -6.80 15.78 3.20
CA PRO A 234 -6.68 17.09 3.84
C PRO A 234 -6.17 16.96 5.28
N PHE A 235 -5.46 17.98 5.77
CA PHE A 235 -4.94 18.01 7.14
C PHE A 235 -6.03 17.85 8.20
N LEU A 236 -7.26 18.29 7.90
CA LEU A 236 -8.43 18.09 8.78
C LEU A 236 -8.62 16.60 9.16
N SER A 237 -8.16 15.67 8.32
CA SER A 237 -8.28 14.22 8.54
C SER A 237 -7.13 13.60 9.33
N VAL A 238 -6.10 14.39 9.64
CA VAL A 238 -4.84 13.91 10.18
C VAL A 238 -4.57 14.51 11.54
N LYS A 239 -4.16 13.67 12.48
CA LYS A 239 -3.53 14.09 13.71
C LYS A 239 -2.01 14.16 13.53
N ASP A 240 -1.44 15.33 13.78
CA ASP A 240 0.00 15.60 13.67
C ASP A 240 0.40 16.53 14.81
N ASP A 241 0.50 15.96 16.02
CA ASP A 241 0.73 16.71 17.27
C ASP A 241 2.08 17.44 17.31
N LEU A 242 2.98 17.17 16.35
CA LEU A 242 4.26 17.87 16.23
C LEU A 242 4.10 19.28 15.65
N HIS A 243 2.95 19.60 15.05
CA HIS A 243 2.73 20.86 14.36
C HIS A 243 1.33 21.45 14.63
N ASP A 244 1.28 22.75 14.87
CA ASP A 244 0.02 23.48 15.06
C ASP A 244 -0.75 23.70 13.74
N LEU A 245 -1.98 24.23 13.84
CA LEU A 245 -2.84 24.47 12.67
C LEU A 245 -2.17 25.39 11.64
N VAL A 246 -1.53 26.47 12.09
CA VAL A 246 -0.88 27.46 11.21
C VAL A 246 0.24 26.80 10.42
N TRP A 247 1.10 26.03 11.08
CA TRP A 247 2.16 25.30 10.42
C TRP A 247 1.59 24.31 9.40
N ARG A 248 0.54 23.56 9.77
CA ARG A 248 -0.07 22.54 8.91
C ARG A 248 -0.70 23.17 7.67
N VAL A 249 -1.45 24.25 7.79
CA VAL A 249 -2.02 24.97 6.64
C VAL A 249 -0.93 25.48 5.69
N ASN A 250 0.19 25.97 6.23
CA ASN A 250 1.23 26.60 5.42
C ASN A 250 2.28 25.62 4.84
N ASN A 251 2.50 24.46 5.47
CA ASN A 251 3.58 23.53 5.09
C ASN A 251 3.07 22.15 4.67
N SER A 252 1.93 21.69 5.20
CA SER A 252 1.36 20.39 4.87
C SER A 252 -0.18 20.40 4.91
N PRO A 253 -0.86 21.26 4.11
CA PRO A 253 -2.32 21.32 4.10
C PRO A 253 -2.95 20.01 3.58
N PHE A 254 -2.16 19.22 2.85
CA PHE A 254 -2.49 17.88 2.41
C PHE A 254 -1.36 16.91 2.78
N TYR A 255 -1.75 15.73 3.23
CA TYR A 255 -0.87 14.61 3.60
C TYR A 255 -1.08 13.47 2.61
N ARG A 256 -0.10 12.58 2.48
CA ARG A 256 -0.18 11.41 1.61
C ARG A 256 -0.18 10.14 2.44
N LEU A 257 -1.15 9.27 2.24
CA LEU A 257 -1.16 7.92 2.79
C LEU A 257 -0.72 6.94 1.72
N ASP A 258 0.43 6.32 1.94
CA ASP A 258 1.01 5.31 1.05
C ASP A 258 0.65 3.90 1.54
N ARG A 259 0.30 3.00 0.63
CA ARG A 259 0.17 1.55 0.85
C ARG A 259 1.22 0.82 0.04
N GLU A 260 2.12 0.12 0.73
CA GLU A 260 3.12 -0.78 0.16
C GLU A 260 2.70 -2.23 0.37
N GLU A 261 3.08 -3.11 -0.55
CA GLU A 261 2.86 -4.56 -0.43
C GLU A 261 4.19 -5.30 -0.53
N PHE A 262 4.37 -6.36 0.27
CA PHE A 262 5.50 -7.30 0.24
C PHE A 262 5.13 -8.60 0.94
N TYR A 263 6.06 -9.54 1.06
CA TYR A 263 5.91 -10.75 1.86
C TYR A 263 6.77 -10.67 3.12
N THR A 264 6.20 -10.98 4.27
CA THR A 264 6.92 -11.14 5.54
C THR A 264 7.02 -12.62 5.89
N ARG A 265 8.24 -13.09 6.16
CA ARG A 265 8.51 -14.44 6.64
C ARG A 265 7.97 -14.60 8.05
N GLN A 266 7.05 -15.51 8.22
CA GLN A 266 6.41 -15.82 9.50
C GLN A 266 7.11 -16.97 10.20
N TRP A 267 7.63 -17.91 9.43
CA TRP A 267 8.27 -19.08 9.95
C TRP A 267 9.25 -19.70 8.95
N HIS A 268 10.31 -20.30 9.46
CA HIS A 268 11.24 -21.14 8.72
C HIS A 268 11.68 -22.27 9.64
N TYR A 269 11.90 -23.43 9.07
CA TYR A 269 12.47 -24.56 9.78
C TYR A 269 13.23 -25.46 8.82
N PHE A 270 14.39 -25.93 9.24
CA PHE A 270 15.18 -26.92 8.54
C PHE A 270 15.23 -28.21 9.37
N ASN A 271 14.71 -29.29 8.82
CA ASN A 271 14.83 -30.61 9.40
C ASN A 271 16.21 -31.18 9.07
N ASN A 272 17.19 -30.99 9.96
CA ASN A 272 18.54 -31.54 9.78
C ASN A 272 18.70 -32.99 10.28
N SER A 273 17.64 -33.79 10.19
CA SER A 273 17.67 -35.22 10.56
C SER A 273 17.21 -36.08 9.39
N GLU A 274 17.46 -37.39 9.43
CA GLU A 274 16.99 -38.33 8.41
C GLU A 274 15.48 -38.62 8.53
N ALA A 275 14.92 -38.50 9.73
CA ALA A 275 13.52 -38.80 9.99
C ALA A 275 12.61 -37.65 9.58
N THR A 276 11.38 -37.96 9.15
CA THR A 276 10.36 -36.92 8.94
C THR A 276 9.96 -36.29 10.28
N ASP A 277 9.98 -34.96 10.34
CA ASP A 277 9.48 -34.19 11.48
C ASP A 277 8.11 -33.59 11.14
N SER A 278 7.22 -33.46 12.13
CA SER A 278 5.92 -32.84 11.96
C SER A 278 5.84 -31.57 12.82
N LYS A 279 5.51 -30.44 12.19
CA LYS A 279 5.39 -29.14 12.86
C LYS A 279 4.01 -28.55 12.61
N GLU A 280 3.39 -28.06 13.67
CA GLU A 280 2.20 -27.20 13.57
C GLU A 280 2.63 -25.76 13.78
N VAL A 281 2.23 -24.88 12.86
CA VAL A 281 2.59 -23.46 12.86
C VAL A 281 1.31 -22.65 12.86
N SER A 282 1.17 -21.76 13.82
CA SER A 282 0.05 -20.84 13.92
C SER A 282 0.55 -19.40 13.82
N VAL A 283 0.02 -18.66 12.85
CA VAL A 283 0.36 -17.27 12.58
C VAL A 283 -0.86 -16.38 12.78
N LYS A 284 -0.72 -15.36 13.63
CA LYS A 284 -1.72 -14.31 13.75
C LYS A 284 -1.65 -13.39 12.54
N VAL A 285 -2.79 -13.20 11.89
CA VAL A 285 -2.95 -12.33 10.72
C VAL A 285 -4.09 -11.35 10.97
N GLY A 286 -4.18 -10.35 10.10
CA GLY A 286 -5.14 -9.25 10.18
C GLY A 286 -4.72 -8.17 11.17
N VAL A 287 -5.70 -7.32 11.51
CA VAL A 287 -5.55 -6.27 12.51
C VAL A 287 -6.54 -6.48 13.65
N SER A 288 -6.03 -6.46 14.88
CA SER A 288 -6.85 -6.42 16.09
C SER A 288 -7.55 -5.06 16.23
N LYS A 289 -8.71 -5.04 16.91
CA LYS A 289 -9.39 -3.76 17.22
C LYS A 289 -8.46 -2.79 17.97
N THR A 290 -7.66 -3.32 18.90
CA THR A 290 -6.71 -2.54 19.70
C THR A 290 -5.59 -1.91 18.87
N ASP A 291 -5.05 -2.62 17.87
CA ASP A 291 -3.98 -2.06 17.04
C ASP A 291 -4.51 -1.01 16.06
N SER A 292 -5.73 -1.21 15.55
CA SER A 292 -6.43 -0.17 14.78
C SER A 292 -6.69 1.09 15.63
N GLU A 293 -7.10 0.94 16.89
CA GLU A 293 -7.30 2.05 17.83
C GLU A 293 -5.99 2.79 18.12
N LYS A 294 -4.88 2.09 18.38
CA LYS A 294 -3.56 2.70 18.59
C LYS A 294 -3.13 3.55 17.39
N PHE A 295 -3.31 3.05 16.17
CA PHE A 295 -2.97 3.79 14.96
C PHE A 295 -3.87 5.03 14.78
N SER A 296 -5.17 4.88 15.06
CA SER A 296 -6.13 6.00 15.01
C SER A 296 -5.81 7.09 16.04
N VAL A 297 -5.32 6.74 17.23
CA VAL A 297 -4.93 7.71 18.27
C VAL A 297 -3.73 8.57 17.82
N VAL A 298 -2.86 8.03 16.98
CA VAL A 298 -1.65 8.71 16.49
C VAL A 298 -1.94 9.54 15.24
N THR A 299 -2.73 8.99 14.30
CA THR A 299 -2.86 9.56 12.95
C THR A 299 -4.25 10.16 12.65
N GLY A 300 -5.27 9.83 13.44
CA GLY A 300 -6.69 10.10 13.13
C GLY A 300 -7.30 9.09 12.15
N ILE A 301 -6.50 8.21 11.56
CA ILE A 301 -6.94 7.23 10.57
C ILE A 301 -7.12 5.87 11.26
N SER A 302 -8.29 5.28 11.08
CA SER A 302 -8.62 3.95 11.62
C SER A 302 -8.95 2.98 10.50
N ILE A 303 -8.79 1.70 10.81
CA ILE A 303 -9.33 0.61 10.02
C ILE A 303 -10.41 -0.08 10.82
N THR A 304 -11.65 -0.01 10.35
CA THR A 304 -12.76 -0.74 10.94
C THR A 304 -12.93 -2.05 10.19
N THR A 305 -13.17 -3.15 10.91
CA THR A 305 -13.31 -4.49 10.31
C THR A 305 -14.70 -5.09 10.50
N GLU A 306 -15.66 -4.33 11.06
CA GLU A 306 -17.01 -4.81 11.40
C GLU A 306 -17.85 -5.25 10.19
N ALA A 307 -18.78 -6.17 10.42
CA ALA A 307 -19.55 -6.90 9.41
C ALA A 307 -20.47 -6.06 8.51
N SER A 308 -20.74 -4.80 8.88
CA SER A 308 -21.65 -3.89 8.18
C SER A 308 -20.96 -2.80 7.36
N GLY A 309 -19.62 -2.78 7.24
CA GLY A 309 -18.95 -1.77 6.40
C GLY A 309 -17.50 -1.45 6.77
N GLY A 310 -16.70 -2.44 7.15
CA GLY A 310 -15.28 -2.24 7.44
C GLY A 310 -14.51 -1.56 6.28
N GLY A 311 -13.62 -0.63 6.62
CA GLY A 311 -12.83 0.17 5.68
C GLY A 311 -11.76 1.02 6.37
N ILE A 312 -10.95 1.74 5.58
CA ILE A 312 -9.98 2.72 6.07
C ILE A 312 -10.66 4.09 6.09
N ALA A 313 -10.79 4.73 7.24
CA ALA A 313 -11.51 6.00 7.37
C ALA A 313 -10.85 6.91 8.42
N ASN A 314 -11.16 8.20 8.36
CA ASN A 314 -10.91 9.07 9.52
C ASN A 314 -11.96 8.78 10.59
N VAL A 315 -11.54 8.48 11.83
CA VAL A 315 -12.46 8.19 12.93
C VAL A 315 -12.23 9.19 14.06
N GLY A 316 -13.25 10.02 14.31
CA GLY A 316 -13.37 10.80 15.55
C GLY A 316 -12.38 11.95 15.75
N PHE A 317 -11.46 12.21 14.82
CA PHE A 317 -10.47 13.29 14.98
C PHE A 317 -11.03 14.68 14.65
N SER A 318 -11.90 14.78 13.63
CA SER A 318 -12.48 16.06 13.23
C SER A 318 -13.91 15.90 12.75
N SER A 319 -14.81 16.73 13.28
CA SER A 319 -16.18 16.89 12.77
C SER A 319 -16.23 17.68 11.46
N LYS A 320 -15.09 18.15 10.93
CA LYS A 320 -15.00 18.95 9.70
C LYS A 320 -14.70 18.13 8.47
N VAL A 321 -14.37 16.85 8.60
CA VAL A 321 -14.12 15.99 7.45
C VAL A 321 -14.53 14.55 7.72
N SER A 322 -15.24 13.99 6.75
CA SER A 322 -15.59 12.58 6.70
C SER A 322 -15.00 11.99 5.43
N VAL A 323 -14.26 10.89 5.54
CA VAL A 323 -13.62 10.23 4.40
C VAL A 323 -13.50 8.73 4.62
N THR A 324 -13.75 7.95 3.56
CA THR A 324 -13.31 6.56 3.43
C THR A 324 -12.27 6.46 2.33
N LEU A 325 -11.18 5.74 2.58
CA LEU A 325 -9.98 5.64 1.74
C LEU A 325 -9.81 4.25 1.10
N SER A 326 -10.72 3.31 1.39
CA SER A 326 -10.59 1.91 0.95
C SER A 326 -10.43 1.79 -0.57
N LEU A 327 -11.25 2.49 -1.36
CA LEU A 327 -11.17 2.45 -2.83
C LEU A 327 -9.83 3.02 -3.34
N GLN A 328 -9.43 4.18 -2.82
CA GLN A 328 -8.19 4.86 -3.21
C GLN A 328 -6.94 4.03 -2.85
N LEU A 329 -7.03 3.28 -1.76
CA LEU A 329 -6.00 2.33 -1.32
C LEU A 329 -6.11 0.97 -2.00
N GLY A 330 -6.92 0.82 -3.05
CA GLY A 330 -6.93 -0.35 -3.92
C GLY A 330 -7.81 -1.52 -3.48
N TYR A 331 -8.72 -1.31 -2.52
CA TYR A 331 -9.70 -2.31 -2.11
C TYR A 331 -10.99 -2.14 -2.89
N GLU A 332 -11.41 -3.17 -3.62
CA GLU A 332 -12.53 -3.07 -4.56
C GLU A 332 -13.89 -3.38 -3.91
N SER A 333 -13.90 -3.92 -2.70
CA SER A 333 -15.10 -4.31 -1.96
C SER A 333 -14.84 -4.50 -0.45
N SER A 334 -15.92 -4.60 0.34
CA SER A 334 -15.87 -5.07 1.73
C SER A 334 -15.31 -6.48 1.90
N SER A 335 -15.49 -7.34 0.90
CA SER A 335 -14.91 -8.69 0.88
C SER A 335 -13.40 -8.69 0.60
N SER A 336 -12.85 -7.67 -0.07
CA SER A 336 -11.39 -7.48 -0.18
C SER A 336 -10.75 -7.18 1.18
N PHE A 337 -11.58 -6.81 2.16
CA PHE A 337 -11.20 -6.37 3.49
C PHE A 337 -11.27 -7.49 4.54
N THR A 338 -11.91 -8.63 4.22
CA THR A 338 -11.92 -9.80 5.12
C THR A 338 -10.52 -10.36 5.36
N GLN A 339 -9.61 -10.21 4.40
CA GLN A 339 -8.20 -10.64 4.50
C GLN A 339 -7.40 -9.89 5.57
N MET A 340 -7.93 -8.77 6.09
CA MET A 340 -7.31 -7.97 7.14
C MET A 340 -8.01 -8.14 8.50
N ARG A 341 -9.02 -9.01 8.61
CA ARG A 341 -9.62 -9.32 9.91
C ARG A 341 -8.65 -10.12 10.75
N GLU A 342 -8.58 -9.80 12.03
CA GLU A 342 -7.82 -10.59 13.00
C GLU A 342 -8.26 -12.05 12.92
N ASP A 343 -7.31 -12.92 12.63
CA ASP A 343 -7.50 -14.35 12.49
C ASP A 343 -6.20 -15.08 12.84
N THR A 344 -6.26 -16.41 12.97
CA THR A 344 -5.09 -17.26 13.12
C THR A 344 -5.09 -18.30 12.01
N VAL A 345 -4.07 -18.28 11.16
CA VAL A 345 -3.84 -19.30 10.15
C VAL A 345 -2.97 -20.39 10.78
N THR A 346 -3.50 -21.61 10.86
CA THR A 346 -2.80 -22.78 11.39
C THR A 346 -2.55 -23.79 10.28
N ASP A 347 -1.30 -24.21 10.15
CA ASP A 347 -0.86 -25.17 9.16
C ASP A 347 0.01 -26.25 9.79
N THR A 348 -0.18 -27.50 9.35
CA THR A 348 0.66 -28.64 9.72
C THR A 348 1.58 -29.00 8.56
N TYR A 349 2.87 -29.12 8.85
CA TYR A 349 3.91 -29.49 7.91
C TYR A 349 4.49 -30.85 8.28
N ASN A 350 4.49 -31.78 7.34
CA ASN A 350 5.27 -33.02 7.42
C ASN A 350 6.53 -32.81 6.60
N ILE A 351 7.66 -32.67 7.28
CA ILE A 351 8.91 -32.16 6.73
C ILE A 351 9.88 -33.33 6.63
N PRO A 352 10.15 -33.85 5.42
CA PRO A 352 11.11 -34.93 5.24
C PRO A 352 12.48 -34.58 5.79
N GLY A 353 13.33 -35.60 5.92
CA GLY A 353 14.71 -35.37 6.29
C GLY A 353 15.40 -34.40 5.33
N TYR A 354 16.33 -33.62 5.87
CA TYR A 354 17.11 -32.62 5.14
C TYR A 354 16.26 -31.62 4.33
N THR A 355 15.03 -31.35 4.76
CA THR A 355 14.13 -30.41 4.10
C THR A 355 13.93 -29.15 4.94
N ALA A 356 14.12 -28.01 4.30
CA ALA A 356 13.73 -26.71 4.80
C ALA A 356 12.33 -26.36 4.29
N VAL A 357 11.56 -25.70 5.15
CA VAL A 357 10.23 -25.18 4.84
C VAL A 357 10.14 -23.74 5.33
N ALA A 358 9.39 -22.91 4.63
CA ALA A 358 9.13 -21.55 5.04
C ALA A 358 7.69 -21.14 4.73
N LEU A 359 7.17 -20.29 5.59
CA LEU A 359 5.84 -19.69 5.51
C LEU A 359 5.99 -18.17 5.50
N TRP A 360 5.40 -17.55 4.49
CA TRP A 360 5.27 -16.10 4.38
C TRP A 360 3.80 -15.70 4.36
N THR A 361 3.53 -14.48 4.81
CA THR A 361 2.24 -13.82 4.60
C THR A 361 2.43 -12.58 3.75
N LYS A 362 1.48 -12.28 2.88
CA LYS A 362 1.45 -10.99 2.19
C LYS A 362 1.19 -9.89 3.24
N THR A 363 2.03 -8.88 3.27
CA THR A 363 1.99 -7.75 4.20
C THR A 363 1.60 -6.48 3.48
N HIS A 364 0.66 -5.73 4.06
CA HIS A 364 0.32 -4.38 3.62
C HIS A 364 0.87 -3.38 4.64
N LYS A 365 1.65 -2.41 4.17
CA LYS A 365 2.25 -1.37 4.99
C LYS A 365 1.67 -0.02 4.64
N PHE A 366 1.17 0.69 5.65
CA PHE A 366 0.60 2.02 5.54
C PHE A 366 1.56 3.05 6.14
N THR A 367 1.92 4.06 5.36
CA THR A 367 2.80 5.14 5.81
C THR A 367 2.15 6.49 5.54
N LEU A 368 1.89 7.26 6.59
CA LEU A 368 1.40 8.62 6.48
C LEU A 368 2.57 9.60 6.33
N ARG A 369 2.51 10.47 5.34
CA ARG A 369 3.56 11.43 5.00
C ARG A 369 3.01 12.84 4.92
N ARG A 370 3.83 13.80 5.35
CA ARG A 370 3.60 15.22 5.11
C ARG A 370 3.86 15.54 3.63
N SER A 371 3.51 16.76 3.26
CA SER A 371 3.73 17.32 1.94
C SER A 371 5.19 17.33 1.44
N ASP A 372 6.16 17.32 2.35
CA ASP A 372 7.59 17.25 2.06
C ASP A 372 8.15 15.81 2.00
N GLY A 373 7.30 14.80 2.24
CA GLY A 373 7.67 13.39 2.27
C GLY A 373 8.08 12.85 3.65
N SER A 374 8.24 13.72 4.65
CA SER A 374 8.54 13.31 6.04
C SER A 374 7.38 12.47 6.61
N ILE A 375 7.72 11.49 7.44
CA ILE A 375 6.75 10.56 8.01
C ILE A 375 6.05 11.20 9.23
N VAL A 376 4.76 10.92 9.38
CA VAL A 376 3.96 11.25 10.56
C VAL A 376 3.75 9.99 11.38
N GLY A 377 4.23 9.99 12.63
CA GLY A 377 4.16 8.81 13.49
C GLY A 377 5.01 7.64 12.96
N ASN A 378 4.52 6.42 13.12
CA ASN A 378 5.15 5.21 12.62
C ASN A 378 4.35 4.64 11.44
N SER A 379 5.05 3.92 10.55
CA SER A 379 4.36 3.06 9.58
C SER A 379 3.65 1.91 10.30
N TRP A 380 2.56 1.45 9.71
CA TRP A 380 1.78 0.36 10.25
C TRP A 380 1.67 -0.77 9.25
N GLU A 381 1.93 -2.00 9.70
CA GLU A 381 1.97 -3.20 8.88
C GLU A 381 0.86 -4.16 9.28
N ILE A 382 0.22 -4.78 8.30
CA ILE A 382 -0.83 -5.78 8.46
C ILE A 382 -0.43 -7.02 7.68
N GLN A 383 -0.21 -8.12 8.39
CA GLN A 383 -0.07 -9.45 7.78
C GLN A 383 -1.45 -9.90 7.34
N THR A 384 -1.66 -10.17 6.06
CA THR A 384 -2.94 -10.67 5.56
C THR A 384 -3.04 -12.20 5.72
N ASN A 385 -4.24 -12.75 5.58
CA ASN A 385 -4.43 -14.21 5.54
C ASN A 385 -3.95 -14.86 4.20
N SER A 386 -3.38 -14.09 3.27
CA SER A 386 -2.77 -14.63 2.06
C SER A 386 -1.38 -15.18 2.38
N THR A 387 -1.27 -16.49 2.48
CA THR A 387 -0.01 -17.20 2.77
C THR A 387 0.68 -17.71 1.50
N VAL A 388 2.01 -17.75 1.54
CA VAL A 388 2.86 -18.44 0.56
C VAL A 388 3.73 -19.41 1.34
N LYS A 389 3.86 -20.64 0.84
CA LYS A 389 4.66 -21.69 1.44
C LYS A 389 5.60 -22.23 0.38
N ASP A 390 6.81 -22.55 0.79
CA ASP A 390 7.76 -23.23 -0.07
C ASP A 390 8.64 -24.19 0.73
N GLN A 391 9.24 -25.14 0.02
CA GLN A 391 10.13 -26.14 0.60
C GLN A 391 11.36 -26.33 -0.27
N PHE A 392 12.51 -26.52 0.38
CA PHE A 392 13.77 -26.84 -0.26
C PHE A 392 14.37 -28.08 0.42
N THR A 393 14.55 -29.15 -0.32
CA THR A 393 15.22 -30.36 0.18
C THR A 393 16.67 -30.32 -0.26
N ASP A 394 17.59 -30.30 0.70
CA ASP A 394 19.00 -30.55 0.42
C ASP A 394 19.11 -31.99 -0.06
N GLY A 395 19.74 -32.20 -1.21
CA GLY A 395 19.60 -33.42 -2.00
C GLY A 395 20.22 -34.65 -1.36
N GLU A 396 19.57 -35.23 -0.35
CA GLU A 396 19.78 -36.58 0.17
C GLU A 396 18.44 -37.19 0.60
N GLY A 397 17.74 -37.83 -0.34
CA GLY A 397 16.52 -38.61 -0.07
C GLY A 397 15.63 -38.78 -1.29
N GLU A 398 15.81 -39.88 -2.03
CA GLU A 398 14.99 -40.31 -3.17
C GLU A 398 14.60 -39.21 -4.17
N ILE A 399 15.54 -38.82 -5.00
CA ILE A 399 15.23 -38.20 -6.29
C ILE A 399 14.40 -39.16 -7.15
N ASN A 400 13.17 -38.76 -7.50
CA ASN A 400 12.63 -39.06 -8.83
C ASN A 400 12.92 -37.84 -9.70
N PRO A 401 14.13 -37.71 -10.26
CA PRO A 401 14.47 -36.55 -11.06
C PRO A 401 13.79 -36.65 -12.42
N ILE A 402 13.42 -35.50 -12.97
CA ILE A 402 13.13 -35.39 -14.41
C ILE A 402 14.42 -35.80 -15.13
N THR A 403 14.47 -37.06 -15.55
CA THR A 403 15.58 -37.63 -16.31
C THR A 403 15.42 -37.18 -17.75
N THR A 404 16.42 -36.47 -18.26
CA THR A 404 16.57 -36.33 -19.71
C THR A 404 17.54 -37.40 -20.15
N ASN A 405 17.11 -38.25 -21.09
CA ASN A 405 18.01 -39.25 -21.67
C ASN A 405 19.02 -38.55 -22.57
N ILE A 406 20.30 -38.81 -22.31
CA ILE A 406 21.43 -38.28 -23.08
C ILE A 406 22.29 -39.42 -23.59
N THR A 407 23.13 -39.10 -24.56
CA THR A 407 24.25 -39.93 -25.01
C THR A 407 25.53 -39.12 -24.87
N LEU A 408 26.67 -39.77 -24.69
CA LEU A 408 27.97 -39.10 -24.69
C LEU A 408 28.73 -39.59 -25.92
N GLN A 409 28.87 -38.73 -26.93
CA GLN A 409 29.66 -39.05 -28.13
C GLN A 409 31.11 -38.55 -27.94
N ALA A 410 32.08 -39.46 -28.06
CA ALA A 410 33.51 -39.14 -28.02
C ALA A 410 33.99 -38.50 -29.34
N ASP A 411 35.21 -37.97 -29.35
CA ASP A 411 35.79 -37.23 -30.48
C ASP A 411 35.84 -38.04 -31.78
N ASN A 412 36.06 -39.36 -31.70
CA ASN A 412 36.06 -40.26 -32.85
C ASN A 412 34.66 -40.60 -33.40
N GLY A 413 33.60 -40.05 -32.79
CA GLY A 413 32.20 -40.28 -33.16
C GLY A 413 31.54 -41.50 -32.52
N GLN A 414 32.26 -42.29 -31.73
CA GLN A 414 31.70 -43.42 -31.00
C GLN A 414 31.04 -42.98 -29.68
N TYR A 415 30.09 -43.78 -29.22
CA TYR A 415 29.31 -43.50 -28.02
C TYR A 415 29.87 -44.24 -26.81
N VAL A 416 29.78 -43.58 -25.65
CA VAL A 416 30.03 -44.19 -24.34
C VAL A 416 28.94 -45.20 -24.02
N CYS A 417 29.34 -46.40 -23.60
CA CYS A 417 28.48 -47.51 -23.22
C CYS A 417 28.70 -47.86 -21.76
N ALA A 418 27.62 -47.93 -20.99
CA ALA A 418 27.58 -48.64 -19.73
C ALA A 418 27.48 -50.14 -20.04
N GLU A 419 28.63 -50.79 -20.02
CA GLU A 419 28.75 -52.21 -20.28
C GLU A 419 27.85 -53.06 -19.34
N ASP A 420 27.24 -54.13 -19.88
CA ASP A 420 26.13 -54.91 -19.27
C ASP A 420 24.88 -54.10 -18.89
N GLY A 421 24.71 -52.92 -19.49
CA GLY A 421 23.67 -51.96 -19.12
C GLY A 421 23.99 -51.21 -17.83
N GLY A 422 25.20 -51.40 -17.29
CA GLY A 422 25.65 -50.96 -15.98
C GLY A 422 26.13 -52.14 -15.13
N GLY A 423 26.90 -51.83 -14.08
CA GLY A 423 27.52 -52.80 -13.17
C GLY A 423 29.03 -52.95 -13.36
N ARG A 424 29.58 -52.41 -14.44
CA ARG A 424 31.02 -52.43 -14.76
C ARG A 424 31.50 -51.15 -15.46
N GLU A 425 32.66 -51.20 -16.13
CA GLU A 425 33.36 -50.09 -16.79
C GLU A 425 32.52 -49.34 -17.84
N LEU A 426 32.87 -48.07 -18.10
CA LEU A 426 32.35 -47.34 -19.25
C LEU A 426 33.34 -47.41 -20.42
N LEU A 427 32.87 -47.80 -21.60
CA LEU A 427 33.68 -47.86 -22.84
C LEU A 427 33.14 -46.93 -23.91
N ALA A 428 34.00 -46.12 -24.53
CA ALA A 428 33.67 -45.17 -25.60
C ALA A 428 33.83 -45.77 -27.00
N ASN A 429 33.30 -46.98 -27.25
CA ASN A 429 33.63 -47.77 -28.44
C ASN A 429 32.42 -48.23 -29.28
N ARG A 430 31.25 -47.61 -29.10
CA ARG A 430 30.01 -48.02 -29.77
C ARG A 430 29.67 -47.17 -30.99
N ASP A 431 29.29 -47.81 -32.09
CA ASP A 431 28.92 -47.11 -33.34
C ASP A 431 27.42 -46.76 -33.43
N ARG A 432 26.60 -47.21 -32.47
CA ARG A 432 25.14 -47.02 -32.49
C ARG A 432 24.62 -46.74 -31.09
N ILE A 433 23.59 -45.91 -31.01
CA ILE A 433 22.86 -45.61 -29.78
C ILE A 433 21.85 -46.73 -29.50
N GLY A 434 21.97 -47.38 -28.36
CA GLY A 434 21.00 -48.29 -27.77
C GLY A 434 20.75 -47.96 -26.30
N PRO A 435 20.11 -48.87 -25.56
CA PRO A 435 19.82 -48.67 -24.13
C PRO A 435 21.08 -48.45 -23.28
N TRP A 436 22.18 -49.14 -23.60
CA TRP A 436 23.42 -49.11 -22.80
C TRP A 436 24.27 -47.87 -23.07
N GLU A 437 24.07 -47.22 -24.22
CA GLU A 437 24.72 -45.96 -24.58
C GLU A 437 23.88 -44.74 -24.17
N THR A 438 22.69 -44.98 -23.61
CA THR A 438 21.75 -43.95 -23.16
C THR A 438 21.80 -43.83 -21.65
N PHE A 439 22.05 -42.63 -21.14
CA PHE A 439 22.12 -42.33 -19.72
C PHE A 439 20.99 -41.39 -19.31
N GLY A 440 20.35 -41.67 -18.19
CA GLY A 440 19.45 -40.72 -17.54
C GLY A 440 20.28 -39.61 -16.89
N MET A 441 20.25 -38.40 -17.44
CA MET A 441 20.90 -37.24 -16.82
C MET A 441 20.01 -36.64 -15.74
N ILE A 442 20.59 -36.51 -14.56
CA ILE A 442 19.95 -36.00 -13.35
C ILE A 442 20.61 -34.67 -13.01
N LYS A 443 19.85 -33.57 -13.00
CA LYS A 443 20.37 -32.26 -12.60
C LYS A 443 20.29 -32.12 -11.08
N LEU A 444 21.41 -31.80 -10.45
CA LEU A 444 21.56 -31.69 -8.99
C LEU A 444 21.65 -30.23 -8.49
N GLY A 445 21.56 -29.24 -9.40
CA GLY A 445 21.81 -27.82 -9.10
C GLY A 445 23.29 -27.44 -9.26
N ASP A 446 23.61 -26.15 -9.28
CA ASP A 446 24.99 -25.63 -9.34
C ASP A 446 25.90 -26.25 -10.44
N ASN A 447 25.33 -26.48 -11.63
CA ASN A 447 25.98 -27.17 -12.76
C ASN A 447 26.44 -28.62 -12.45
N LYS A 448 25.94 -29.24 -11.38
CA LYS A 448 26.23 -30.64 -11.05
C LYS A 448 25.19 -31.57 -11.64
N ILE A 449 25.67 -32.71 -12.11
CA ILE A 449 24.84 -33.78 -12.65
C ILE A 449 25.24 -35.14 -12.09
N ALA A 450 24.33 -36.10 -12.18
CA ALA A 450 24.63 -37.53 -12.15
C ALA A 450 24.11 -38.21 -13.42
N LEU A 451 24.72 -39.34 -13.76
CA LEU A 451 24.35 -40.15 -14.91
C LEU A 451 23.88 -41.52 -14.42
N ARG A 452 22.70 -41.93 -14.85
CA ARG A 452 22.10 -43.23 -14.52
C ARG A 452 22.13 -44.15 -15.74
N ALA A 453 22.70 -45.34 -15.60
CA ALA A 453 22.74 -46.38 -16.63
C ALA A 453 21.39 -47.13 -16.74
N ASP A 454 21.25 -47.97 -17.76
CA ASP A 454 20.04 -48.74 -18.09
C ASP A 454 19.59 -49.67 -16.94
N ASN A 455 20.56 -50.30 -16.25
CA ASN A 455 20.31 -51.17 -15.10
C ASN A 455 19.86 -50.40 -13.84
N GLY A 456 19.82 -49.07 -13.91
CA GLY A 456 19.38 -48.18 -12.87
C GLY A 456 20.47 -47.69 -11.91
N GLN A 457 21.72 -48.13 -12.07
CA GLN A 457 22.87 -47.71 -11.27
C GLN A 457 23.50 -46.41 -11.79
N TYR A 458 24.28 -45.75 -10.94
CA TYR A 458 24.91 -44.47 -11.22
C TYR A 458 26.37 -44.62 -11.65
N VAL A 459 26.77 -43.76 -12.58
CA VAL A 459 28.15 -43.59 -13.03
C VAL A 459 28.97 -42.96 -11.90
N CYS A 460 30.12 -43.54 -11.62
CA CYS A 460 31.04 -43.22 -10.53
C CYS A 460 32.45 -43.04 -11.08
N ALA A 461 33.11 -41.95 -10.70
CA ALA A 461 34.55 -41.81 -10.84
C ALA A 461 35.23 -42.41 -9.61
N GLU A 462 35.89 -43.56 -9.76
CA GLU A 462 36.50 -44.27 -8.63
C GLU A 462 37.52 -43.38 -7.89
N GLY A 463 37.48 -43.40 -6.56
CA GLY A 463 38.30 -42.52 -5.72
C GLY A 463 37.93 -41.03 -5.77
N GLY A 464 36.78 -40.68 -6.36
CA GLY A 464 36.38 -39.30 -6.67
C GLY A 464 37.07 -38.72 -7.91
N GLY A 465 37.75 -39.57 -8.68
CA GLY A 465 38.61 -39.24 -9.81
C GLY A 465 40.03 -39.78 -9.63
N GLY A 466 40.81 -39.81 -10.71
CA GLY A 466 42.19 -40.33 -10.75
C GLY A 466 42.32 -41.71 -11.38
N GLY A 467 41.20 -42.34 -11.76
CA GLY A 467 41.18 -43.68 -12.33
C GLY A 467 39.94 -43.93 -13.19
N GLU A 468 39.39 -45.13 -13.07
CA GLU A 468 38.29 -45.65 -13.87
C GLU A 468 36.96 -44.93 -13.62
N VAL A 469 36.11 -44.90 -14.65
CA VAL A 469 34.70 -44.52 -14.53
C VAL A 469 33.83 -45.76 -14.73
N VAL A 470 33.00 -46.09 -13.75
CA VAL A 470 32.18 -47.32 -13.71
C VAL A 470 30.72 -47.00 -13.40
N ALA A 471 29.76 -47.79 -13.87
CA ALA A 471 28.32 -47.57 -13.65
C ALA A 471 27.72 -48.58 -12.66
N ASN A 472 28.23 -48.67 -11.43
CA ASN A 472 27.89 -49.75 -10.50
C ASN A 472 27.38 -49.29 -9.12
N ARG A 473 26.97 -48.02 -8.99
CA ARG A 473 26.56 -47.45 -7.70
C ARG A 473 25.06 -47.39 -7.56
N ASP A 474 24.55 -47.80 -6.40
CA ASP A 474 23.10 -47.76 -6.14
C ASP A 474 22.60 -46.39 -5.66
N ARG A 475 23.52 -45.44 -5.38
CA ARG A 475 23.21 -44.11 -4.85
C ARG A 475 24.13 -43.05 -5.45
N ILE A 476 23.64 -41.82 -5.54
CA ILE A 476 24.48 -40.66 -5.90
C ILE A 476 25.11 -40.12 -4.62
N GLY A 477 26.44 -40.03 -4.61
CA GLY A 477 27.20 -39.25 -3.66
C GLY A 477 28.24 -38.39 -4.38
N SER A 478 29.30 -38.03 -3.66
CA SER A 478 30.34 -37.14 -4.22
C SER A 478 31.05 -37.73 -5.44
N TRP A 479 31.20 -39.05 -5.56
CA TRP A 479 31.94 -39.69 -6.66
C TRP A 479 31.08 -39.94 -7.90
N GLU A 480 29.76 -39.93 -7.72
CA GLU A 480 28.76 -40.08 -8.78
C GLU A 480 28.25 -38.72 -9.30
N THR A 481 28.77 -37.64 -8.70
CA THR A 481 28.45 -36.27 -9.05
C THR A 481 29.55 -35.67 -9.91
N PHE A 482 29.17 -35.13 -11.07
CA PHE A 482 30.09 -34.48 -12.00
C PHE A 482 29.69 -33.02 -12.19
N ASN A 483 30.66 -32.10 -12.20
CA ASN A 483 30.41 -30.75 -12.69
C ASN A 483 30.31 -30.80 -14.22
N LEU A 484 29.17 -30.38 -14.76
CA LEU A 484 28.92 -30.24 -16.18
C LEU A 484 29.43 -28.88 -16.66
N ILE A 485 30.46 -28.91 -17.50
CA ILE A 485 31.07 -27.71 -18.07
C ILE A 485 30.64 -27.63 -19.53
N THR A 486 29.80 -26.65 -19.85
CA THR A 486 29.36 -26.40 -21.23
C THR A 486 30.47 -25.71 -22.01
N LEU A 487 30.75 -26.20 -23.22
CA LEU A 487 31.75 -25.67 -24.15
C LEU A 487 31.05 -25.12 -25.41
N GLU A 488 31.81 -24.59 -26.36
CA GLU A 488 31.30 -24.13 -27.65
C GLU A 488 30.79 -25.32 -28.52
N ASP A 489 30.02 -25.02 -29.56
CA ASP A 489 29.50 -25.99 -30.54
C ASP A 489 28.66 -27.14 -29.96
N GLY A 490 28.03 -26.92 -28.81
CA GLY A 490 27.17 -27.91 -28.14
C GLY A 490 27.94 -29.04 -27.47
N LYS A 491 29.26 -28.87 -27.29
CA LYS A 491 30.11 -29.82 -26.58
C LYS A 491 30.11 -29.56 -25.08
N PHE A 492 30.50 -30.56 -24.29
CA PHE A 492 30.64 -30.43 -22.84
C PHE A 492 31.78 -31.29 -22.31
N ALA A 493 32.25 -30.97 -21.11
CA ALA A 493 33.16 -31.80 -20.33
C ALA A 493 32.54 -32.14 -18.97
N LEU A 494 32.96 -33.27 -18.41
CA LEU A 494 32.56 -33.70 -17.07
C LEU A 494 33.78 -33.69 -16.16
N GLN A 495 33.66 -33.01 -15.03
CA GLN A 495 34.72 -32.95 -14.02
C GLN A 495 34.29 -33.73 -12.77
N ALA A 496 35.13 -34.66 -12.33
CA ALA A 496 34.94 -35.44 -11.12
C ALA A 496 35.25 -34.62 -9.86
N ALA A 497 34.90 -35.16 -8.69
CA ALA A 497 35.01 -34.46 -7.40
C ALA A 497 36.44 -34.01 -7.04
N ASN A 498 37.47 -34.75 -7.49
CA ASN A 498 38.87 -34.38 -7.26
C ASN A 498 39.39 -33.27 -8.21
N GLY A 499 38.54 -32.76 -9.10
CA GLY A 499 38.87 -31.71 -10.07
C GLY A 499 39.38 -32.21 -11.42
N GLN A 500 39.55 -33.53 -11.61
CA GLN A 500 40.02 -34.11 -12.87
C GLN A 500 38.85 -34.36 -13.84
N TYR A 501 39.16 -34.38 -15.13
CA TYR A 501 38.20 -34.50 -16.22
C TYR A 501 38.05 -35.94 -16.71
N VAL A 502 36.81 -36.28 -17.06
CA VAL A 502 36.45 -37.54 -17.72
C VAL A 502 37.00 -37.52 -19.15
N CYS A 503 37.66 -38.59 -19.56
CA CYS A 503 38.39 -38.77 -20.80
C CYS A 503 37.96 -40.08 -21.46
N ALA A 504 37.61 -40.03 -22.75
CA ALA A 504 37.55 -41.20 -23.61
C ALA A 504 38.95 -41.50 -24.16
N GLU A 505 39.60 -42.56 -23.67
CA GLU A 505 40.97 -42.89 -24.06
C GLU A 505 41.09 -43.05 -25.60
N GLY A 506 42.15 -42.46 -26.17
CA GLY A 506 42.36 -42.43 -27.63
C GLY A 506 41.40 -41.53 -28.41
N GLY A 507 40.57 -40.72 -27.74
CA GLY A 507 39.46 -39.98 -28.36
C GLY A 507 38.22 -40.83 -28.62
N GLY A 508 38.21 -42.06 -28.08
CA GLY A 508 37.21 -43.09 -28.32
C GLY A 508 37.84 -44.40 -28.83
N GLY A 509 37.09 -45.50 -28.73
CA GLY A 509 37.52 -46.86 -29.04
C GLY A 509 38.01 -47.67 -27.83
N GLY A 510 38.09 -47.06 -26.64
CA GLY A 510 38.60 -47.68 -25.41
C GLY A 510 37.85 -47.26 -24.15
N GLU A 511 38.53 -47.37 -23.01
CA GLU A 511 37.99 -47.06 -21.67
C GLU A 511 37.71 -45.57 -21.46
N VAL A 512 36.77 -45.30 -20.54
CA VAL A 512 36.48 -43.97 -20.01
C VAL A 512 37.06 -43.85 -18.60
N VAL A 513 37.93 -42.85 -18.40
CA VAL A 513 38.66 -42.61 -17.14
C VAL A 513 38.54 -41.16 -16.71
N ALA A 514 38.65 -40.85 -15.41
CA ALA A 514 38.51 -39.50 -14.87
C ALA A 514 39.83 -38.99 -14.25
N ASN A 515 40.92 -38.93 -15.03
CA ASN A 515 42.27 -38.69 -14.52
C ASN A 515 43.03 -37.55 -15.21
N ARG A 516 42.33 -36.69 -15.97
CA ARG A 516 42.96 -35.62 -16.77
C ARG A 516 42.91 -34.27 -16.05
N ASP A 517 43.99 -33.50 -16.11
CA ASP A 517 44.07 -32.20 -15.43
C ASP A 517 43.58 -31.02 -16.30
N ARG A 518 43.30 -31.26 -17.60
CA ARG A 518 42.90 -30.23 -18.56
C ARG A 518 41.90 -30.79 -19.57
N ILE A 519 41.05 -29.90 -20.09
CA ILE A 519 40.08 -30.22 -21.15
C ILE A 519 40.77 -30.14 -22.51
N GLY A 520 40.84 -31.25 -23.23
CA GLY A 520 41.23 -31.36 -24.64
C GLY A 520 40.14 -32.04 -25.46
N SER A 521 40.48 -32.54 -26.66
CA SER A 521 39.50 -33.22 -27.52
C SER A 521 38.99 -34.53 -26.92
N TRP A 522 39.79 -35.24 -26.12
CA TRP A 522 39.41 -36.55 -25.56
C TRP A 522 38.58 -36.44 -24.28
N GLU A 523 38.64 -35.29 -23.61
CA GLU A 523 37.85 -34.96 -22.43
C GLU A 523 36.54 -34.24 -22.77
N THR A 524 36.25 -34.13 -24.06
CA THR A 524 35.11 -33.42 -24.60
C THR A 524 34.14 -34.39 -25.24
N PHE A 525 32.85 -34.24 -24.90
CA PHE A 525 31.75 -35.04 -25.42
C PHE A 525 30.74 -34.15 -26.12
N LYS A 526 29.96 -34.73 -27.03
CA LYS A 526 28.83 -34.09 -27.70
C LYS A 526 27.51 -34.75 -27.31
#